data_AF-A0A7C5U7A1-F1
#
_entry.id   AF-A0A7C5U7A1-F1
#
_cell.length_a   1.000
_cell.length_b   1.000
_cell.length_c   1.000
_cell.angle_alpha   90.00
_cell.angle_beta   90.00
_cell.angle_gamma   90.00
#
_symmetry.space_group_name_H-M   'P 1'
#
loop_
_entity.id
_entity.type
_entity.pdbx_description
1 polymer ?
#
loop_
_entity_poly.entity_id
_entity_poly.type
_entity_poly.pdbx_seq_one_letter_code
_entity_poly.pdbx_strand_id
1 'polypeptide(L)'
;MRGDARIMFLKRFFKRGSSYLENPMDFKIFRSKVPINATILASYKVCNDQVNVVIADDDGEGLYIVFEPELMDLELKVYRELSKILRFELKIPPALEAGTNLFNYIHEQIFRVAENYGFKNLYELSLNRVAYYIARDLGYGYIEPLIQDSEIEDIKCVGPNIPFMVWHRRFGHLDWLTTNIVLNEYELNSLASKLAHMCGKHVSIAFPIVDAILPDKHRVSICYGREVSAKSTNICIRKFREKPYTVMHLTYDFSTLSPLMTCYLWLLIENRKNIFVLGGTASGKTTLLSALSALFKPNWSVDSIEDVPELKIPVKGWEPLVARHAYFMDDKQFEITLFDLVKVAMRKRPDYIVVGEIRGEEAYVLFQAAATGHGCMCTMHADSIISAIKRLSSPPMNVSPIYIPLMNCAIVLKKIEGARSVKRRVIGIYEIKSADDYIEVFKWVPSRDIFAPSTVDSLLSSSFLLRQIAEEKGVSINDISHELKIRLQFLEDLHAHGIREYDDFIDHLKLFYYSRGSEVIRIALER
;
A
#
# COMPACT_ATOMS: atom_id res chain seq x y z
N MET A 1 -19.06 -1.93 2.87
CA MET A 1 -20.01 -1.32 1.91
C MET A 1 -19.57 0.10 1.54
N ARG A 2 -18.77 0.25 0.48
CA ARG A 2 -18.56 1.52 -0.26
C ARG A 2 -18.28 1.11 -1.71
N GLY A 3 -19.36 0.88 -2.47
CA GLY A 3 -19.26 0.60 -3.90
C GLY A 3 -18.71 1.83 -4.62
N ASP A 4 -17.46 1.70 -5.04
CA ASP A 4 -16.74 2.42 -6.07
C ASP A 4 -16.87 3.95 -6.10
N ALA A 5 -15.92 4.64 -5.44
CA ALA A 5 -15.74 6.08 -5.55
C ALA A 5 -15.55 6.55 -7.00
N ARG A 6 -15.02 5.69 -7.90
CA ARG A 6 -14.96 5.96 -9.35
C ARG A 6 -16.37 6.08 -9.94
N ILE A 7 -17.31 5.20 -9.57
CA ILE A 7 -18.71 5.27 -10.02
C ILE A 7 -19.41 6.52 -9.49
N MET A 8 -19.17 6.90 -8.22
CA MET A 8 -19.71 8.15 -7.68
C MET A 8 -19.13 9.40 -8.36
N PHE A 9 -17.85 9.39 -8.71
CA PHE A 9 -17.24 10.43 -9.52
C PHE A 9 -17.90 10.51 -10.90
N LEU A 10 -18.03 9.39 -11.62
CA LEU A 10 -18.70 9.35 -12.92
C LEU A 10 -20.15 9.89 -12.83
N LYS A 11 -20.91 9.51 -11.80
CA LYS A 11 -22.25 10.07 -11.51
C LYS A 11 -22.25 11.60 -11.41
N ARG A 12 -21.26 12.19 -10.74
CA ARG A 12 -21.12 13.66 -10.60
C ARG A 12 -20.62 14.30 -11.89
N PHE A 13 -19.68 13.65 -12.57
CA PHE A 13 -19.07 14.10 -13.81
C PHE A 13 -20.11 14.23 -14.93
N PHE A 14 -20.96 13.21 -15.14
CA PHE A 14 -22.02 13.24 -16.14
C PHE A 14 -23.17 14.19 -15.79
N LYS A 15 -23.49 14.39 -14.50
CA LYS A 15 -24.52 15.36 -14.08
C LYS A 15 -24.13 16.83 -14.30
N ARG A 16 -22.83 17.16 -14.29
CA ARG A 16 -22.35 18.55 -14.33
C ARG A 16 -21.99 19.07 -15.73
N GLY A 17 -22.16 18.30 -16.80
CA GLY A 17 -21.90 18.78 -18.17
C GLY A 17 -20.51 19.40 -18.33
N SER A 18 -19.47 18.72 -17.83
CA SER A 18 -18.16 19.34 -17.64
C SER A 18 -17.37 19.52 -18.95
N SER A 19 -16.73 20.68 -19.09
CA SER A 19 -15.87 21.11 -20.21
C SER A 19 -14.57 20.29 -20.41
N TYR A 20 -14.33 19.26 -19.60
CA TYR A 20 -13.03 18.54 -19.58
C TYR A 20 -12.71 17.71 -20.83
N LEU A 21 -13.68 17.38 -21.69
CA LEU A 21 -13.42 16.76 -23.01
C LEU A 21 -13.62 17.74 -24.18
N GLU A 22 -13.49 19.06 -23.96
CA GLU A 22 -13.63 20.05 -25.05
C GLU A 22 -12.41 20.16 -25.96
N ASN A 23 -11.22 19.80 -25.48
CA ASN A 23 -10.02 19.91 -26.30
C ASN A 23 -9.62 18.56 -26.93
N PRO A 24 -9.53 18.49 -28.27
CA PRO A 24 -8.90 17.37 -28.92
C PRO A 24 -7.44 17.25 -28.49
N MET A 25 -6.96 16.02 -28.30
CA MET A 25 -5.57 15.72 -27.97
C MET A 25 -4.59 16.46 -28.88
N ASP A 26 -3.85 17.42 -28.33
CA ASP A 26 -2.53 17.77 -28.86
C ASP A 26 -1.56 16.74 -28.26
N PHE A 27 -1.24 15.70 -29.03
CA PHE A 27 -0.23 14.72 -28.65
C PHE A 27 1.14 15.42 -28.55
N LYS A 28 1.50 15.93 -27.38
CA LYS A 28 2.87 16.33 -27.07
C LYS A 28 3.53 15.25 -26.24
N ILE A 29 3.97 14.19 -26.92
CA ILE A 29 4.82 13.15 -26.33
C ILE A 29 6.25 13.70 -26.32
N PHE A 30 6.82 13.92 -25.14
CA PHE A 30 8.22 14.32 -25.01
C PHE A 30 9.08 13.06 -24.99
N ARG A 31 9.89 12.82 -26.03
CA ARG A 31 10.58 11.54 -26.32
C ARG A 31 9.59 10.45 -26.77
N SER A 32 9.20 10.50 -28.05
CA SER A 32 8.41 9.45 -28.73
C SER A 32 9.22 8.20 -29.12
N LYS A 33 10.52 8.19 -28.79
CA LYS A 33 11.44 7.08 -29.03
C LYS A 33 12.41 6.97 -27.86
N VAL A 34 12.81 5.74 -27.57
CA VAL A 34 13.95 5.46 -26.69
C VAL A 34 15.19 6.10 -27.33
N PRO A 35 16.04 6.84 -26.58
CA PRO A 35 17.28 7.37 -27.11
C PRO A 35 18.13 6.26 -27.73
N ILE A 36 18.79 6.55 -28.86
CA ILE A 36 19.49 5.53 -29.68
C ILE A 36 20.59 4.81 -28.89
N ASN A 37 21.24 5.52 -27.95
CA ASN A 37 22.33 5.00 -27.13
C ASN A 37 21.85 4.46 -25.77
N ALA A 38 20.56 4.59 -25.44
CA ALA A 38 20.06 4.14 -24.16
C ALA A 38 19.98 2.60 -24.13
N THR A 39 20.39 2.03 -23.00
CA THR A 39 20.35 0.59 -22.77
C THR A 39 18.95 0.20 -22.30
N ILE A 40 18.23 -0.60 -23.07
CA ILE A 40 16.91 -1.11 -22.66
C ILE A 40 17.09 -2.16 -21.56
N LEU A 41 16.46 -1.92 -20.41
CA LEU A 41 16.52 -2.80 -19.24
C LEU A 41 15.30 -3.72 -19.15
N ALA A 42 14.11 -3.23 -19.53
CA ALA A 42 12.88 -4.03 -19.56
C ALA A 42 11.86 -3.47 -20.54
N SER A 43 10.98 -4.34 -21.06
CA SER A 43 9.78 -3.98 -21.79
C SER A 43 8.63 -4.88 -21.34
N TYR A 44 7.48 -4.30 -21.03
CA TYR A 44 6.28 -5.05 -20.64
C TYR A 44 5.03 -4.24 -20.95
N LYS A 45 3.87 -4.90 -20.92
CA LYS A 45 2.60 -4.27 -21.23
C LYS A 45 1.79 -3.94 -19.98
N VAL A 46 1.02 -2.86 -20.07
CA VAL A 46 0.07 -2.38 -19.05
C VAL A 46 -1.26 -2.00 -19.72
N CYS A 47 -2.28 -1.65 -18.93
CA CYS A 47 -3.61 -1.30 -19.41
C CYS A 47 -4.21 -2.38 -20.33
N ASN A 48 -4.36 -3.61 -19.83
CA ASN A 48 -4.90 -4.76 -20.58
C ASN A 48 -4.21 -4.99 -21.93
N ASP A 49 -2.87 -5.00 -21.91
CA ASP A 49 -2.01 -5.23 -23.08
C ASP A 49 -2.07 -4.17 -24.20
N GLN A 50 -2.72 -3.03 -23.95
CA GLN A 50 -2.86 -1.96 -24.93
C GLN A 50 -1.69 -0.97 -24.91
N VAL A 51 -1.00 -0.83 -23.79
CA VAL A 51 0.10 0.13 -23.62
C VAL A 51 1.40 -0.63 -23.40
N ASN A 52 2.44 -0.33 -24.20
CA ASN A 52 3.77 -0.88 -23.99
C ASN A 52 4.62 0.11 -23.18
N VAL A 53 5.33 -0.40 -22.18
CA VAL A 53 6.24 0.38 -21.33
C VAL A 53 7.65 -0.13 -21.58
N VAL A 54 8.58 0.80 -21.76
CA VAL A 54 10.01 0.51 -21.88
C VAL A 54 10.78 1.24 -20.78
N ILE A 55 11.61 0.50 -20.05
CA ILE A 55 12.55 1.04 -19.08
C ILE A 55 13.94 1.00 -19.68
N ALA A 56 14.62 2.13 -19.66
CA ALA A 56 15.95 2.27 -20.24
C ALA A 56 16.87 3.07 -19.31
N ASP A 57 18.18 2.86 -19.45
CA ASP A 57 19.25 3.63 -18.83
C ASP A 57 19.96 4.44 -19.91
N ASP A 58 19.91 5.76 -19.82
CA ASP A 58 20.54 6.72 -20.74
C ASP A 58 21.66 7.45 -20.00
N ASP A 59 22.87 6.88 -20.03
CA ASP A 59 24.07 7.39 -19.35
C ASP A 59 23.87 7.71 -17.84
N GLY A 60 23.12 6.86 -17.14
CA GLY A 60 22.79 7.01 -15.72
C GLY A 60 21.47 7.74 -15.46
N GLU A 61 20.81 8.29 -16.48
CA GLU A 61 19.43 8.78 -16.40
C GLU A 61 18.46 7.61 -16.63
N GLY A 62 17.73 7.22 -15.59
CA GLY A 62 16.67 6.22 -15.72
C GLY A 62 15.45 6.77 -16.47
N LEU A 63 14.97 6.05 -17.48
CA LEU A 63 13.82 6.41 -18.31
C LEU A 63 12.68 5.42 -18.14
N TYR A 64 11.44 5.93 -18.13
CA TYR A 64 10.20 5.15 -18.15
C TYR A 64 9.34 5.64 -19.33
N ILE A 65 9.39 4.98 -20.47
CA ILE A 65 8.78 5.45 -21.71
C ILE A 65 7.49 4.68 -21.97
N VAL A 66 6.39 5.43 -22.08
CA VAL A 66 5.04 4.91 -22.33
C VAL A 66 4.71 5.02 -23.81
N PHE A 67 4.34 3.89 -24.43
CA PHE A 67 3.86 3.82 -25.80
C PHE A 67 2.37 3.45 -25.78
N GLU A 68 1.52 4.48 -25.87
CA GLU A 68 0.09 4.32 -26.08
C GLU A 68 -0.22 4.01 -27.55
N PRO A 69 -1.37 3.36 -27.87
CA PRO A 69 -1.77 3.11 -29.25
C PRO A 69 -1.94 4.40 -30.05
N GLU A 70 -1.35 4.52 -31.22
CA GLU A 70 -1.62 5.66 -32.10
C GLU A 70 -3.03 5.58 -32.70
N LEU A 71 -3.75 6.71 -32.70
CA LEU A 71 -5.04 6.84 -33.39
C LEU A 71 -4.83 7.40 -34.79
N MET A 72 -5.38 6.73 -35.79
CA MET A 72 -5.51 7.25 -37.15
C MET A 72 -6.55 8.39 -37.21
N ASP A 73 -6.52 9.23 -38.25
CA ASP A 73 -7.44 10.37 -38.39
C ASP A 73 -8.92 10.00 -38.29
N LEU A 74 -9.31 8.84 -38.86
CA LEU A 74 -10.67 8.34 -38.76
C LEU A 74 -11.01 7.92 -37.32
N GLU A 75 -10.11 7.21 -36.66
CA GLU A 75 -10.28 6.77 -35.27
C GLU A 75 -10.37 7.97 -34.32
N LEU A 76 -9.59 9.03 -34.57
CA LEU A 76 -9.65 10.28 -33.80
C LEU A 76 -10.99 10.99 -33.97
N LYS A 77 -11.55 11.02 -35.19
CA LYS A 77 -12.91 11.55 -35.43
C LYS A 77 -13.96 10.75 -34.68
N VAL A 78 -13.88 9.42 -34.77
CA VAL A 78 -14.78 8.50 -34.05
C VAL A 78 -14.67 8.71 -32.55
N TYR A 79 -13.46 8.76 -32.00
CA TYR A 79 -13.20 9.03 -30.59
C TYR A 79 -13.87 10.34 -30.14
N ARG A 80 -13.74 11.43 -30.91
CA ARG A 80 -14.35 12.73 -30.57
C ARG A 80 -15.88 12.65 -30.55
N GLU A 81 -16.47 12.02 -31.55
CA GLU A 81 -17.93 11.89 -31.64
C GLU A 81 -18.50 10.95 -30.58
N LEU A 82 -17.90 9.77 -30.39
CA LEU A 82 -18.28 8.84 -29.33
C LEU A 82 -18.12 9.46 -27.94
N SER A 83 -17.04 10.20 -27.69
CA SER A 83 -16.85 10.89 -26.41
C SER A 83 -17.95 11.92 -26.14
N LYS A 84 -18.42 12.64 -27.16
CA LYS A 84 -19.57 13.55 -27.03
C LYS A 84 -20.86 12.79 -26.74
N ILE A 85 -21.13 11.72 -27.49
CA ILE A 85 -22.36 10.92 -27.31
C ILE A 85 -22.39 10.28 -25.92
N LEU A 86 -21.28 9.68 -25.49
CA LEU A 86 -21.15 9.06 -24.17
C LEU A 86 -21.36 10.06 -23.03
N ARG A 87 -21.04 11.36 -23.21
CA ARG A 87 -21.38 12.37 -22.20
C ARG A 87 -22.89 12.45 -21.91
N PHE A 88 -23.74 12.13 -22.88
CA PHE A 88 -25.20 12.19 -22.73
C PHE A 88 -25.83 10.80 -22.51
N GLU A 89 -25.28 9.76 -23.11
CA GLU A 89 -25.86 8.41 -23.07
C GLU A 89 -25.34 7.51 -21.96
N LEU A 90 -24.19 7.80 -21.36
CA LEU A 90 -23.56 6.88 -20.43
C LEU A 90 -24.45 6.75 -19.19
N LYS A 91 -25.13 5.61 -19.12
CA LYS A 91 -26.03 5.29 -18.04
C LYS A 91 -25.21 4.99 -16.79
N ILE A 92 -25.79 5.35 -15.65
CA ILE A 92 -25.26 4.93 -14.37
C ILE A 92 -25.34 3.39 -14.32
N PRO A 93 -24.27 2.68 -13.92
CA PRO A 93 -24.34 1.24 -13.70
C PRO A 93 -25.54 0.90 -12.82
N PRO A 94 -26.44 0.00 -13.25
CA PRO A 94 -27.56 -0.43 -12.43
C PRO A 94 -27.00 -1.23 -11.25
N ALA A 95 -27.08 -0.64 -10.05
CA ALA A 95 -26.67 -1.17 -8.75
C ALA A 95 -25.16 -1.22 -8.44
N LEU A 96 -24.84 -0.82 -7.20
CA LEU A 96 -23.55 -0.89 -6.53
C LEU A 96 -23.22 -2.33 -6.07
N GLU A 97 -23.45 -3.33 -6.91
CA GLU A 97 -23.06 -4.69 -6.52
C GLU A 97 -21.53 -4.77 -6.46
N ALA A 98 -21.03 -5.15 -5.28
CA ALA A 98 -19.62 -5.31 -5.02
C ALA A 98 -19.05 -6.34 -6.00
N GLY A 99 -18.21 -5.89 -6.93
CA GLY A 99 -17.52 -6.77 -7.88
C GLY A 99 -17.75 -6.45 -9.37
N THR A 100 -18.64 -5.51 -9.72
CA THR A 100 -18.73 -5.06 -11.13
C THR A 100 -17.46 -4.31 -11.50
N ASN A 101 -16.63 -4.88 -12.37
CA ASN A 101 -15.44 -4.21 -12.88
C ASN A 101 -15.90 -3.00 -13.73
N LEU A 102 -15.70 -1.79 -13.20
CA LEU A 102 -16.08 -0.54 -13.86
C LEU A 102 -15.44 -0.41 -15.25
N PHE A 103 -14.23 -0.92 -15.43
CA PHE A 103 -13.58 -0.96 -16.73
C PHE A 103 -14.44 -1.76 -17.72
N ASN A 104 -14.84 -2.98 -17.35
CA ASN A 104 -15.68 -3.83 -18.21
C ASN A 104 -17.03 -3.17 -18.50
N TYR A 105 -17.66 -2.55 -17.51
CA TYR A 105 -18.91 -1.82 -17.73
C TYR A 105 -18.75 -0.67 -18.72
N ILE A 106 -17.73 0.18 -18.53
CA ILE A 106 -17.45 1.29 -19.45
C ILE A 106 -17.16 0.74 -20.85
N HIS A 107 -16.37 -0.33 -20.95
CA HIS A 107 -16.08 -1.00 -22.20
C HIS A 107 -17.38 -1.47 -22.89
N GLU A 108 -18.23 -2.21 -22.19
CA GLU A 108 -19.54 -2.66 -22.71
C GLU A 108 -20.42 -1.48 -23.15
N GLN A 109 -20.45 -0.38 -22.39
CA GLN A 109 -21.22 0.81 -22.79
C GLN A 109 -20.63 1.48 -24.04
N ILE A 110 -19.31 1.58 -24.17
CA ILE A 110 -18.63 2.12 -25.35
C ILE A 110 -19.02 1.31 -26.58
N PHE A 111 -18.93 -0.02 -26.50
CA PHE A 111 -19.30 -0.91 -27.61
C PHE A 111 -20.79 -0.80 -27.95
N ARG A 112 -21.68 -0.75 -26.95
CA ARG A 112 -23.12 -0.56 -27.19
C ARG A 112 -23.43 0.75 -27.89
N VAL A 113 -22.83 1.86 -27.45
CA VAL A 113 -23.05 3.19 -28.05
C VAL A 113 -22.44 3.23 -29.46
N ALA A 114 -21.27 2.64 -29.66
CA ALA A 114 -20.68 2.52 -30.98
C ALA A 114 -21.60 1.77 -31.95
N GLU A 115 -22.23 0.67 -31.52
CA GLU A 115 -23.18 -0.06 -32.33
C GLU A 115 -24.45 0.74 -32.66
N ASN A 116 -25.03 1.42 -31.67
CA ASN A 116 -26.27 2.18 -31.82
C ASN A 116 -26.14 3.36 -32.79
N TYR A 117 -24.97 3.99 -32.85
CA TYR A 117 -24.70 5.17 -33.68
C TYR A 117 -24.04 4.82 -35.03
N GLY A 118 -24.00 3.53 -35.40
CA GLY A 118 -23.55 3.10 -36.72
C GLY A 118 -22.03 3.05 -36.90
N PHE A 119 -21.26 3.02 -35.82
CA PHE A 119 -19.80 2.85 -35.88
C PHE A 119 -19.36 1.38 -36.11
N LYS A 120 -20.31 0.48 -36.44
CA LYS A 120 -20.11 -0.97 -36.66
C LYS A 120 -19.10 -1.32 -37.76
N ASN A 121 -18.87 -0.42 -38.71
CA ASN A 121 -17.95 -0.65 -39.83
C ASN A 121 -16.47 -0.43 -39.47
N LEU A 122 -16.17 -0.07 -38.22
CA LEU A 122 -14.79 -0.04 -37.73
C LEU A 122 -14.34 -1.46 -37.40
N TYR A 123 -13.10 -1.79 -37.77
CA TYR A 123 -12.47 -3.02 -37.33
C TYR A 123 -12.42 -3.07 -35.79
N GLU A 124 -12.55 -4.27 -35.22
CA GLU A 124 -12.53 -4.51 -33.76
C GLU A 124 -11.28 -3.91 -33.09
N LEU A 125 -10.11 -4.04 -33.73
CA LEU A 125 -8.86 -3.41 -33.30
C LEU A 125 -8.94 -1.88 -33.21
N SER A 126 -9.61 -1.23 -34.16
CA SER A 126 -9.80 0.22 -34.17
C SER A 126 -10.74 0.68 -33.06
N LEU A 127 -11.82 -0.08 -32.81
CA LEU A 127 -12.73 0.18 -31.70
C LEU A 127 -12.04 -0.02 -30.35
N ASN A 128 -11.18 -1.04 -30.20
CA ASN A 128 -10.42 -1.27 -28.98
C ASN A 128 -9.45 -0.10 -28.67
N ARG A 129 -8.81 0.49 -29.69
CA ARG A 129 -7.96 1.68 -29.50
C ARG A 129 -8.79 2.90 -29.10
N VAL A 130 -9.93 3.13 -29.75
CA VAL A 130 -10.82 4.23 -29.37
C VAL A 130 -11.37 4.04 -27.95
N ALA A 131 -11.77 2.82 -27.61
CA ALA A 131 -12.27 2.46 -26.28
C ALA A 131 -11.22 2.68 -25.19
N TYR A 132 -9.95 2.35 -25.47
CA TYR A 132 -8.82 2.67 -24.60
C TYR A 132 -8.81 4.15 -24.25
N TYR A 133 -8.75 5.05 -25.25
CA TYR A 133 -8.67 6.50 -25.00
C TYR A 133 -9.88 7.05 -24.25
N ILE A 134 -11.09 6.55 -24.54
CA ILE A 134 -12.29 6.94 -23.80
C ILE A 134 -12.18 6.49 -22.34
N ALA A 135 -11.80 5.24 -22.07
CA ALA A 135 -11.62 4.74 -20.72
C ALA A 135 -10.52 5.50 -19.96
N ARG A 136 -9.40 5.77 -20.64
CA ARG A 136 -8.23 6.57 -20.19
C ARG A 136 -8.68 7.96 -19.74
N ASP A 137 -9.46 8.65 -20.56
CA ASP A 137 -9.93 10.01 -20.28
C ASP A 137 -11.08 10.09 -19.28
N LEU A 138 -11.89 9.04 -19.15
CA LEU A 138 -12.87 8.89 -18.06
C LEU A 138 -12.20 8.52 -16.73
N GLY A 139 -11.07 7.82 -16.77
CA GLY A 139 -10.21 7.44 -15.63
C GLY A 139 -9.36 8.60 -15.14
N TYR A 140 -8.04 8.44 -15.12
CA TYR A 140 -7.06 9.43 -14.66
C TYR A 140 -6.45 10.30 -15.77
N GLY A 141 -6.90 10.15 -17.02
CA GLY A 141 -6.37 10.90 -18.16
C GLY A 141 -4.93 10.50 -18.47
N TYR A 142 -4.09 11.47 -18.81
CA TYR A 142 -2.70 11.24 -19.26
C TYR A 142 -1.84 10.35 -18.36
N ILE A 143 -2.16 10.26 -17.06
CA ILE A 143 -1.40 9.44 -16.10
C ILE A 143 -2.01 8.05 -15.89
N GLU A 144 -3.08 7.67 -16.59
CA GLU A 144 -3.71 6.34 -16.48
C GLU A 144 -2.69 5.19 -16.66
N PRO A 145 -1.77 5.20 -17.65
CA PRO A 145 -0.75 4.15 -17.75
C PRO A 145 0.10 4.01 -16.48
N LEU A 146 0.46 5.14 -15.87
CA LEU A 146 1.27 5.15 -14.65
C LEU A 146 0.47 4.61 -13.45
N ILE A 147 -0.84 4.90 -13.40
CA ILE A 147 -1.74 4.42 -12.34
C ILE A 147 -2.03 2.93 -12.50
N GLN A 148 -2.19 2.42 -13.72
CA GLN A 148 -2.47 1.01 -13.99
C GLN A 148 -1.23 0.11 -13.84
N ASP A 149 -0.01 0.67 -13.92
CA ASP A 149 1.21 -0.12 -13.75
C ASP A 149 1.46 -0.53 -12.28
N SER A 150 1.22 -1.79 -11.94
CA SER A 150 1.43 -2.34 -10.60
C SER A 150 2.89 -2.35 -10.12
N GLU A 151 3.85 -1.99 -10.97
CA GLU A 151 5.27 -1.87 -10.64
C GLU A 151 5.70 -0.44 -10.24
N ILE A 152 4.83 0.57 -10.43
CA ILE A 152 5.07 1.95 -9.98
C ILE A 152 4.61 2.17 -8.53
N GLU A 153 5.50 2.68 -7.68
CA GLU A 153 5.24 3.01 -6.27
C GLU A 153 4.81 4.47 -6.09
N ASP A 154 5.53 5.40 -6.69
CA ASP A 154 5.24 6.83 -6.60
C ASP A 154 5.23 7.48 -7.98
N ILE A 155 4.35 8.46 -8.18
CA ILE A 155 4.25 9.29 -9.39
C ILE A 155 4.37 10.75 -8.94
N LYS A 156 5.24 11.53 -9.59
CA LYS A 156 5.50 12.92 -9.21
C LYS A 156 5.56 13.82 -10.44
N CYS A 157 4.87 14.95 -10.38
CA CYS A 157 5.01 16.06 -11.33
C CYS A 157 5.27 17.33 -10.54
N VAL A 158 6.36 18.03 -10.88
CA VAL A 158 6.83 19.21 -10.16
C VAL A 158 6.37 20.54 -10.76
N GLY A 159 5.69 20.50 -11.91
CA GLY A 159 5.24 21.70 -12.63
C GLY A 159 4.89 21.42 -14.09
N PRO A 160 4.32 22.40 -14.79
CA PRO A 160 3.97 22.30 -16.20
C PRO A 160 5.20 22.31 -17.09
N ASN A 161 5.08 21.68 -18.26
CA ASN A 161 6.15 21.48 -19.25
C ASN A 161 7.38 20.74 -18.69
N ILE A 162 7.20 20.02 -17.57
CA ILE A 162 8.21 19.17 -16.96
C ILE A 162 7.66 17.73 -16.98
N PRO A 163 8.48 16.73 -17.36
CA PRO A 163 8.04 15.34 -17.33
C PRO A 163 7.57 14.89 -15.97
N PHE A 164 6.56 14.01 -15.98
CA PHE A 164 6.28 13.20 -14.81
C PHE A 164 7.50 12.31 -14.52
N MET A 165 7.73 12.04 -13.24
CA MET A 165 8.74 11.12 -12.75
C MET A 165 8.05 10.00 -11.99
N VAL A 166 8.62 8.80 -12.03
CA VAL A 166 8.06 7.65 -11.32
C VAL A 166 9.13 6.93 -10.51
N TRP A 167 8.74 6.45 -9.34
CA TRP A 167 9.56 5.51 -8.56
C TRP A 167 9.12 4.08 -8.90
N HIS A 168 10.01 3.32 -9.53
CA HIS A 168 9.71 1.96 -9.97
C HIS A 168 10.24 0.92 -8.98
N ARG A 169 9.41 -0.03 -8.56
CA ARG A 169 9.73 -1.03 -7.52
C ARG A 169 10.99 -1.85 -7.82
N ARG A 170 11.15 -2.32 -9.06
CA ARG A 170 12.33 -3.09 -9.52
C ARG A 170 13.57 -2.27 -9.87
N PHE A 171 13.40 -1.01 -10.28
CA PHE A 171 14.48 -0.20 -10.88
C PHE A 171 14.89 0.99 -9.99
N GLY A 172 14.58 0.96 -8.69
CA GLY A 172 14.92 2.04 -7.75
C GLY A 172 16.42 2.27 -7.51
N HIS A 173 17.33 1.54 -8.17
CA HIS A 173 18.76 1.86 -8.20
C HIS A 173 19.10 2.97 -9.20
N LEU A 174 18.18 3.28 -10.13
CA LEU A 174 18.23 4.44 -11.02
C LEU A 174 17.47 5.65 -10.43
N ASP A 175 17.17 5.61 -9.13
CA ASP A 175 16.31 6.57 -8.43
C ASP A 175 14.96 6.80 -9.12
N TRP A 176 14.64 8.06 -9.46
CA TRP A 176 13.40 8.44 -10.11
C TRP A 176 13.56 8.36 -11.62
N LEU A 177 12.68 7.60 -12.28
CA LEU A 177 12.69 7.46 -13.73
C LEU A 177 11.92 8.62 -14.39
N THR A 178 12.53 9.25 -15.38
CA THR A 178 11.91 10.31 -16.20
C THR A 178 10.94 9.69 -17.20
N THR A 179 9.69 10.15 -17.23
CA THR A 179 8.71 9.69 -18.21
C THR A 179 8.70 10.52 -19.49
N ASN A 180 7.99 10.05 -20.52
CA ASN A 180 7.69 10.83 -21.72
C ASN A 180 6.38 11.64 -21.64
N ILE A 181 5.71 11.63 -20.48
CA ILE A 181 4.45 12.32 -20.24
C ILE A 181 4.74 13.74 -19.73
N VAL A 182 4.39 14.74 -20.54
CA VAL A 182 4.55 16.17 -20.21
C VAL A 182 3.23 16.87 -20.43
N LEU A 183 2.80 17.64 -19.44
CA LEU A 183 1.56 18.42 -19.49
C LEU A 183 1.87 19.91 -19.45
N ASN A 184 1.19 20.69 -20.27
CA ASN A 184 1.22 22.15 -20.16
C ASN A 184 0.44 22.64 -18.92
N GLU A 185 0.48 23.94 -18.65
CA GLU A 185 -0.15 24.53 -17.45
C GLU A 185 -1.66 24.31 -17.40
N TYR A 186 -2.35 24.41 -18.53
CA TYR A 186 -3.78 24.17 -18.61
C TYR A 186 -4.13 22.70 -18.34
N GLU A 187 -3.42 21.77 -18.99
CA GLU A 187 -3.60 20.33 -18.83
C GLU A 187 -3.33 19.87 -17.40
N LEU A 188 -2.26 20.36 -16.79
CA LEU A 188 -1.89 20.00 -15.42
C LEU A 188 -2.90 20.54 -14.40
N ASN A 189 -3.39 21.77 -14.58
CA ASN A 189 -4.45 22.35 -13.74
C ASN A 189 -5.79 21.61 -13.90
N SER A 190 -6.11 21.17 -15.12
CA SER A 190 -7.28 20.34 -15.40
C SER A 190 -7.16 18.97 -14.71
N LEU A 191 -5.99 18.32 -14.80
CA LEU A 191 -5.72 17.05 -14.11
C LEU A 191 -5.83 17.21 -12.59
N ALA A 192 -5.20 18.23 -12.00
CA ALA A 192 -5.29 18.51 -10.57
C ALA A 192 -6.75 18.70 -10.11
N SER A 193 -7.54 19.46 -10.86
CA SER A 193 -8.95 19.69 -10.55
C SER A 193 -9.77 18.40 -10.65
N LYS A 194 -9.48 17.57 -11.66
CA LYS A 194 -10.11 16.25 -11.84
C LYS A 194 -9.79 15.32 -10.68
N LEU A 195 -8.52 15.19 -10.29
CA LEU A 195 -8.09 14.34 -9.16
C LEU A 195 -8.74 14.79 -7.84
N ALA A 196 -8.76 16.10 -7.56
CA ALA A 196 -9.43 16.64 -6.38
C ALA A 196 -10.93 16.28 -6.37
N HIS A 197 -11.62 16.42 -7.51
CA HIS A 197 -13.03 16.04 -7.65
C HIS A 197 -13.28 14.54 -7.49
N MET A 198 -12.37 13.68 -7.97
CA MET A 198 -12.45 12.22 -7.77
C MET A 198 -12.39 11.85 -6.28
N CYS A 199 -11.66 12.63 -5.48
CA CYS A 199 -11.62 12.50 -4.03
C CYS A 199 -12.82 13.13 -3.29
N GLY A 200 -13.77 13.73 -4.02
CA GLY A 200 -14.88 14.47 -3.42
C GLY A 200 -14.48 15.82 -2.81
N LYS A 201 -13.31 16.35 -3.18
CA LYS A 201 -12.79 17.64 -2.74
C LYS A 201 -12.80 18.66 -3.88
N HIS A 202 -12.45 19.89 -3.56
CA HIS A 202 -12.24 20.96 -4.53
C HIS A 202 -10.87 21.58 -4.33
N VAL A 203 -10.31 22.10 -5.42
CA VAL A 203 -9.04 22.82 -5.40
C VAL A 203 -9.23 24.18 -6.08
N SER A 204 -8.62 25.22 -5.53
CA SER A 204 -8.72 26.58 -6.07
C SER A 204 -7.52 27.41 -5.60
N ILE A 205 -7.41 28.65 -6.08
CA ILE A 205 -6.38 29.61 -5.60
C ILE A 205 -6.57 29.88 -4.09
N ALA A 206 -7.81 29.96 -3.61
CA ALA A 206 -8.11 30.17 -2.19
C ALA A 206 -7.76 28.93 -1.33
N PHE A 207 -7.86 27.74 -1.90
CA PHE A 207 -7.57 26.46 -1.23
C PHE A 207 -6.65 25.60 -2.10
N PRO A 208 -5.35 25.95 -2.15
CA PRO A 208 -4.43 25.37 -3.13
C PRO A 208 -3.88 24.01 -2.73
N ILE A 209 -4.04 23.57 -1.48
CA ILE A 209 -3.48 22.31 -0.98
C ILE A 209 -4.58 21.26 -0.83
N VAL A 210 -4.39 20.10 -1.47
CA VAL A 210 -5.28 18.95 -1.33
C VAL A 210 -4.45 17.69 -1.05
N ASP A 211 -4.56 17.16 0.16
CA ASP A 211 -4.15 15.79 0.50
C ASP A 211 -5.40 14.90 0.52
N ALA A 212 -5.43 13.82 -0.25
CA ALA A 212 -6.62 12.97 -0.35
C ALA A 212 -6.32 11.54 -0.77
N ILE A 213 -7.38 10.72 -0.81
CA ILE A 213 -7.34 9.32 -1.25
C ILE A 213 -8.15 9.22 -2.54
N LEU A 214 -7.50 8.74 -3.60
CA LEU A 214 -8.11 8.44 -4.89
C LEU A 214 -9.02 7.21 -4.77
N PRO A 215 -9.94 6.99 -5.72
CA PRO A 215 -10.82 5.84 -5.71
C PRO A 215 -10.13 4.47 -5.57
N ASP A 216 -8.93 4.30 -6.16
CA ASP A 216 -8.13 3.06 -6.03
C ASP A 216 -7.27 3.03 -4.77
N LYS A 217 -7.68 3.81 -3.77
CA LYS A 217 -7.02 3.96 -2.47
C LYS A 217 -5.66 4.64 -2.51
N HIS A 218 -5.12 4.97 -3.67
CA HIS A 218 -3.85 5.70 -3.79
C HIS A 218 -3.93 7.07 -3.11
N ARG A 219 -2.86 7.47 -2.42
CA ARG A 219 -2.79 8.82 -1.83
C ARG A 219 -2.39 9.81 -2.91
N VAL A 220 -3.06 10.96 -2.94
CA VAL A 220 -2.70 12.08 -3.81
C VAL A 220 -2.48 13.34 -2.97
N SER A 221 -1.41 14.06 -3.28
CA SER A 221 -1.10 15.40 -2.78
C SER A 221 -1.03 16.35 -3.97
N ILE A 222 -1.77 17.45 -3.89
CA ILE A 222 -1.85 18.48 -4.94
C ILE A 222 -1.54 19.82 -4.31
N CYS A 223 -0.60 20.56 -4.89
CA CYS A 223 -0.44 22.00 -4.66
C CYS A 223 -0.85 22.71 -5.95
N TYR A 224 -1.89 23.52 -5.91
CA TYR A 224 -2.50 24.15 -7.09
C TYR A 224 -2.05 25.59 -7.26
N GLY A 225 -1.73 25.95 -8.50
CA GLY A 225 -1.27 27.27 -8.88
C GLY A 225 0.10 27.61 -8.29
N ARG A 226 0.40 28.92 -8.25
CA ARG A 226 1.70 29.45 -7.82
C ARG A 226 1.73 29.90 -6.36
N GLU A 227 0.60 29.84 -5.66
CA GLU A 227 0.46 30.30 -4.27
C GLU A 227 1.34 29.49 -3.29
N VAL A 228 1.51 28.20 -3.57
CA VAL A 228 2.30 27.28 -2.71
C VAL A 228 3.59 26.81 -3.39
N SER A 229 3.59 26.73 -4.72
CA SER A 229 4.69 26.16 -5.51
C SER A 229 5.17 27.17 -6.55
N ALA A 230 6.45 27.57 -6.45
CA ALA A 230 7.03 28.55 -7.37
C ALA A 230 6.95 28.12 -8.85
N LYS A 231 6.95 26.81 -9.12
CA LYS A 231 6.88 26.23 -10.48
C LYS A 231 5.45 26.08 -11.02
N SER A 232 4.42 26.58 -10.33
CA SER A 232 2.99 26.28 -10.59
C SER A 232 2.55 24.93 -10.01
N THR A 233 1.38 24.45 -10.44
CA THR A 233 0.71 23.26 -9.91
C THR A 233 1.66 22.05 -9.88
N ASN A 234 1.67 21.32 -8.77
CA ASN A 234 2.40 20.06 -8.63
C ASN A 234 1.48 18.95 -8.08
N ILE A 235 1.81 17.70 -8.45
CA ILE A 235 1.02 16.51 -8.09
C ILE A 235 1.99 15.43 -7.64
N CYS A 236 1.69 14.80 -6.51
CA CYS A 236 2.39 13.61 -6.03
C CYS A 236 1.36 12.53 -5.69
N ILE A 237 1.50 11.34 -6.28
CA ILE A 237 0.64 10.19 -6.01
C ILE A 237 1.50 9.07 -5.46
N ARG A 238 1.10 8.51 -4.32
CA ARG A 238 1.70 7.33 -3.71
C ARG A 238 0.73 6.16 -3.88
N LYS A 239 1.18 5.13 -4.59
CA LYS A 239 0.38 3.96 -4.94
C LYS A 239 0.53 2.87 -3.90
N PHE A 240 -0.59 2.28 -3.54
CA PHE A 240 -0.61 1.07 -2.72
C PHE A 240 -0.57 -0.16 -3.59
N ARG A 241 0.07 -1.21 -3.07
CA ARG A 241 0.11 -2.50 -3.73
C ARG A 241 -1.22 -3.20 -3.50
N GLU A 242 -1.85 -3.66 -4.57
CA GLU A 242 -3.13 -4.39 -4.47
C GLU A 242 -2.97 -5.71 -3.71
N LYS A 243 -1.84 -6.40 -3.94
CA LYS A 243 -1.43 -7.62 -3.25
C LYS A 243 -0.28 -7.33 -2.27
N PRO A 244 -0.55 -7.30 -0.95
CA PRO A 244 0.49 -7.05 0.04
C PRO A 244 1.45 -8.24 0.13
N TYR A 245 2.69 -7.98 0.57
CA TYR A 245 3.66 -9.03 0.81
C TYR A 245 3.26 -9.87 2.04
N THR A 246 3.35 -11.19 1.91
CA THR A 246 3.20 -12.14 3.01
C THR A 246 4.51 -12.32 3.77
N VAL A 247 4.46 -12.93 4.95
CA VAL A 247 5.67 -13.30 5.69
C VAL A 247 6.56 -14.26 4.90
N MET A 248 6.00 -15.02 3.94
CA MET A 248 6.77 -15.89 3.05
C MET A 248 7.71 -15.10 2.16
N HIS A 249 7.23 -14.01 1.56
CA HIS A 249 8.07 -13.11 0.77
C HIS A 249 9.17 -12.48 1.62
N LEU A 250 8.80 -11.95 2.80
CA LEU A 250 9.75 -11.29 3.68
C LEU A 250 10.82 -12.25 4.21
N THR A 251 10.47 -13.52 4.44
CA THR A 251 11.36 -14.54 5.00
C THR A 251 12.27 -15.16 3.93
N TYR A 252 11.69 -15.66 2.84
CA TYR A 252 12.40 -16.52 1.89
C TYR A 252 12.88 -15.79 0.64
N ASP A 253 12.15 -14.78 0.16
CA ASP A 253 12.50 -14.10 -1.09
C ASP A 253 13.39 -12.88 -0.81
N PHE A 254 13.07 -12.12 0.25
CA PHE A 254 13.82 -10.90 0.60
C PHE A 254 14.84 -11.11 1.70
N SER A 255 14.72 -12.18 2.48
CA SER A 255 15.51 -12.43 3.69
C SER A 255 15.51 -11.22 4.64
N THR A 256 14.35 -10.56 4.79
CA THR A 256 14.14 -9.42 5.70
C THR A 256 14.19 -9.87 7.16
N LEU A 257 13.68 -11.07 7.44
CA LEU A 257 13.75 -11.76 8.73
C LEU A 257 13.97 -13.26 8.49
N SER A 258 14.46 -13.98 9.50
CA SER A 258 14.64 -15.44 9.42
C SER A 258 13.34 -16.19 9.68
N PRO A 259 13.21 -17.46 9.25
CA PRO A 259 12.04 -18.28 9.57
C PRO A 259 11.78 -18.37 11.08
N LEU A 260 12.84 -18.50 11.89
CA LEU A 260 12.73 -18.56 13.34
C LEU A 260 12.20 -17.24 13.94
N MET A 261 12.61 -16.08 13.40
CA MET A 261 12.06 -14.79 13.80
C MET A 261 10.58 -14.70 13.45
N THR A 262 10.17 -15.17 12.27
CA THR A 262 8.77 -15.20 11.84
C THR A 262 7.94 -16.05 12.80
N CYS A 263 8.37 -17.27 13.12
CA CYS A 263 7.66 -18.15 14.05
C CYS A 263 7.60 -17.60 15.47
N TYR A 264 8.68 -16.97 15.94
CA TYR A 264 8.71 -16.29 17.23
C TYR A 264 7.67 -15.16 17.30
N LEU A 265 7.67 -14.25 16.32
CA LEU A 265 6.71 -13.15 16.25
C LEU A 265 5.27 -13.67 16.10
N TRP A 266 5.07 -14.71 15.30
CA TRP A 266 3.78 -15.37 15.17
C TRP A 266 3.26 -15.87 16.52
N LEU A 267 4.12 -16.53 17.31
CA LEU A 267 3.75 -16.99 18.64
C LEU A 267 3.44 -15.81 19.58
N LEU A 268 4.21 -14.72 19.55
CA LEU A 268 3.91 -13.53 20.34
C LEU A 268 2.53 -12.93 20.00
N ILE A 269 2.23 -12.82 18.71
CA ILE A 269 0.95 -12.32 18.19
C ILE A 269 -0.22 -13.14 18.74
N GLU A 270 -0.14 -14.47 18.66
CA GLU A 270 -1.19 -15.36 19.13
C GLU A 270 -1.48 -15.27 20.63
N ASN A 271 -0.50 -14.82 21.40
CA ASN A 271 -0.59 -14.59 22.85
C ASN A 271 -0.82 -13.11 23.17
N ARG A 272 -1.29 -12.31 22.20
CA ARG A 272 -1.65 -10.89 22.34
C ARG A 272 -0.53 -10.03 22.93
N LYS A 273 0.74 -10.41 22.74
CA LYS A 273 1.87 -9.53 23.11
C LYS A 273 1.91 -8.35 22.16
N ASN A 274 2.27 -7.18 22.69
CA ASN A 274 2.29 -5.94 21.92
C ASN A 274 3.58 -5.83 21.11
N ILE A 275 3.46 -5.50 19.82
CA ILE A 275 4.57 -5.50 18.86
C ILE A 275 4.70 -4.15 18.19
N PHE A 276 5.89 -3.54 18.30
CA PHE A 276 6.19 -2.23 17.73
C PHE A 276 7.23 -2.38 16.63
N VAL A 277 6.89 -1.98 15.41
CA VAL A 277 7.78 -1.99 14.25
C VAL A 277 8.43 -0.62 14.09
N LEU A 278 9.73 -0.55 14.35
CA LEU A 278 10.55 0.65 14.33
C LEU A 278 11.38 0.73 13.06
N GLY A 279 11.74 1.94 12.66
CA GLY A 279 12.69 2.21 11.58
C GLY A 279 12.49 3.56 10.90
N GLY A 280 13.47 3.97 10.10
CA GLY A 280 13.44 5.20 9.31
C GLY A 280 12.37 5.25 8.22
N THR A 281 12.34 6.35 7.47
CA THR A 281 11.43 6.53 6.33
C THR A 281 11.77 5.51 5.24
N ALA A 282 10.74 4.94 4.59
CA ALA A 282 10.88 3.94 3.52
C ALA A 282 11.64 2.64 3.90
N SER A 283 11.85 2.36 5.20
CA SER A 283 12.48 1.12 5.67
C SER A 283 11.62 -0.12 5.47
N GLY A 284 10.31 0.04 5.22
CA GLY A 284 9.35 -1.05 5.02
C GLY A 284 8.50 -1.39 6.25
N LYS A 285 8.39 -0.47 7.24
CA LYS A 285 7.65 -0.71 8.49
C LYS A 285 6.22 -1.19 8.25
N THR A 286 5.44 -0.46 7.46
CA THR A 286 4.04 -0.82 7.18
C THR A 286 3.94 -2.13 6.41
N THR A 287 4.92 -2.45 5.56
CA THR A 287 5.00 -3.74 4.87
C THR A 287 5.19 -4.89 5.84
N LEU A 288 6.13 -4.76 6.80
CA LEU A 288 6.32 -5.77 7.84
C LEU A 288 5.10 -5.86 8.77
N LEU A 289 4.54 -4.72 9.17
CA LEU A 289 3.31 -4.66 9.98
C LEU A 289 2.15 -5.39 9.28
N SER A 290 1.93 -5.15 7.99
CA SER A 290 0.89 -5.79 7.21
C SER A 290 1.12 -7.30 7.08
N ALA A 291 2.37 -7.73 6.86
CA ALA A 291 2.71 -9.15 6.76
C ALA A 291 2.50 -9.87 8.10
N LEU A 292 2.89 -9.25 9.23
CA LEU A 292 2.66 -9.80 10.56
C LEU A 292 1.18 -9.82 10.94
N SER A 293 0.42 -8.79 10.57
CA SER A 293 -1.04 -8.74 10.79
C SER A 293 -1.78 -9.84 10.04
N ALA A 294 -1.20 -10.38 8.96
CA ALA A 294 -1.75 -11.52 8.25
C ALA A 294 -1.72 -12.82 9.08
N LEU A 295 -0.89 -12.88 10.13
CA LEU A 295 -0.75 -14.05 11.02
C LEU A 295 -1.82 -14.12 12.13
N PHE A 296 -2.74 -13.17 12.21
CA PHE A 296 -3.82 -13.22 13.21
C PHE A 296 -4.72 -14.45 13.03
N LYS A 297 -5.33 -14.90 14.13
CA LYS A 297 -6.28 -16.03 14.08
C LYS A 297 -7.50 -15.63 13.23
N PRO A 298 -7.99 -16.50 12.33
CA PRO A 298 -9.04 -16.15 11.36
C PRO A 298 -10.33 -15.58 11.95
N ASN A 299 -10.68 -15.99 13.17
CA ASN A 299 -11.91 -15.63 13.87
C ASN A 299 -11.74 -14.48 14.88
N TRP A 300 -10.57 -13.82 14.92
CA TRP A 300 -10.36 -12.67 15.78
C TRP A 300 -11.12 -11.43 15.29
N SER A 301 -11.48 -10.58 16.24
CA SER A 301 -11.90 -9.20 15.99
C SER A 301 -10.67 -8.30 16.04
N VAL A 302 -10.44 -7.54 14.97
CA VAL A 302 -9.25 -6.69 14.84
C VAL A 302 -9.66 -5.34 14.31
N ASP A 303 -9.28 -4.29 15.01
CA ASP A 303 -9.48 -2.91 14.56
C ASP A 303 -8.17 -2.37 14.00
N SER A 304 -8.15 -1.98 12.72
CA SER A 304 -7.02 -1.22 12.16
C SER A 304 -7.34 0.27 12.18
N ILE A 305 -6.38 1.09 12.57
CA ILE A 305 -6.53 2.53 12.74
C ILE A 305 -5.42 3.23 11.96
N GLU A 306 -5.80 3.97 10.92
CA GLU A 306 -4.83 4.53 9.97
C GLU A 306 -5.21 5.94 9.53
N ASP A 307 -4.22 6.78 9.23
CA ASP A 307 -4.47 8.05 8.54
C ASP A 307 -4.90 7.81 7.09
N VAL A 308 -4.24 6.84 6.47
CA VAL A 308 -4.48 6.38 5.10
C VAL A 308 -4.56 4.86 5.16
N PRO A 309 -5.62 4.24 4.61
CA PRO A 309 -5.78 2.79 4.70
C PRO A 309 -4.75 2.07 3.83
N GLU A 310 -3.71 1.52 4.45
CA GLU A 310 -2.64 0.74 3.80
C GLU A 310 -2.75 -0.75 4.14
N LEU A 311 -3.30 -1.09 5.31
CA LEU A 311 -3.36 -2.46 5.80
C LEU A 311 -4.46 -3.29 5.12
N LYS A 312 -4.14 -4.57 4.90
CA LYS A 312 -5.10 -5.61 4.53
C LYS A 312 -4.98 -6.74 5.55
N ILE A 313 -6.01 -6.94 6.37
CA ILE A 313 -6.00 -7.93 7.45
C ILE A 313 -7.03 -9.04 7.13
N PRO A 314 -6.62 -10.31 7.07
CA PRO A 314 -7.42 -11.40 6.50
C PRO A 314 -8.29 -12.11 7.55
N VAL A 315 -8.80 -11.38 8.55
CA VAL A 315 -9.66 -11.95 9.60
C VAL A 315 -11.13 -11.58 9.36
N LYS A 316 -12.05 -12.45 9.81
CA LYS A 316 -13.49 -12.23 9.61
C LYS A 316 -13.99 -10.97 10.34
N GLY A 317 -13.44 -10.70 11.53
CA GLY A 317 -13.81 -9.56 12.36
C GLY A 317 -12.97 -8.31 12.14
N TRP A 318 -12.41 -8.11 10.95
CA TRP A 318 -11.60 -6.92 10.66
C TRP A 318 -12.47 -5.69 10.43
N GLU A 319 -12.23 -4.64 11.22
CA GLU A 319 -12.83 -3.34 11.03
C GLU A 319 -11.76 -2.26 10.76
N PRO A 320 -11.69 -1.71 9.55
CA PRO A 320 -10.78 -0.60 9.24
C PRO A 320 -11.39 0.74 9.64
N LEU A 321 -10.70 1.44 10.53
CA LEU A 321 -10.99 2.80 11.00
C LEU A 321 -9.97 3.77 10.39
N VAL A 322 -10.46 4.86 9.80
CA VAL A 322 -9.62 5.83 9.08
C VAL A 322 -9.85 7.23 9.64
N ALA A 323 -8.76 7.93 9.95
CA ALA A 323 -8.83 9.31 10.45
C ALA A 323 -9.47 10.25 9.42
N ARG A 324 -10.15 11.28 9.92
CA ARG A 324 -10.71 12.36 9.10
C ARG A 324 -10.08 13.67 9.53
N HIS A 325 -9.03 14.06 8.82
CA HIS A 325 -8.38 15.36 9.00
C HIS A 325 -9.28 16.48 8.48
N ALA A 326 -9.36 17.58 9.23
CA ALA A 326 -10.06 18.79 8.80
C ALA A 326 -9.17 19.57 7.82
N TYR A 327 -9.74 19.97 6.68
CA TYR A 327 -9.01 20.72 5.64
C TYR A 327 -9.29 22.23 5.69
N PHE A 328 -10.41 22.61 6.30
CA PHE A 328 -10.85 24.00 6.44
C PHE A 328 -10.93 24.37 7.93
N MET A 329 -10.70 25.64 8.26
CA MET A 329 -10.80 26.11 9.64
C MET A 329 -12.18 25.84 10.26
N ASP A 330 -13.25 25.97 9.46
CA ASP A 330 -14.63 25.71 9.88
C ASP A 330 -14.92 24.21 10.08
N ASP A 331 -14.10 23.33 9.50
CA ASP A 331 -14.24 21.88 9.58
C ASP A 331 -13.50 21.27 10.78
N LYS A 332 -12.71 22.06 11.53
CA LYS A 332 -11.93 21.54 12.68
C LYS A 332 -12.79 20.83 13.72
N GLN A 333 -14.02 21.29 13.93
CA GLN A 333 -14.98 20.65 14.84
C GLN A 333 -15.40 19.23 14.39
N PHE A 334 -15.14 18.88 13.13
CA PHE A 334 -15.45 17.57 12.56
C PHE A 334 -14.20 16.70 12.37
N GLU A 335 -13.04 17.12 12.87
CA GLU A 335 -11.83 16.31 12.85
C GLU A 335 -12.04 15.01 13.65
N ILE A 336 -11.55 13.90 13.11
CA ILE A 336 -11.52 12.60 13.80
C ILE A 336 -10.08 12.13 13.73
N THR A 337 -9.39 12.16 14.86
CA THR A 337 -7.97 11.82 14.96
C THR A 337 -7.76 10.32 15.19
N LEU A 338 -6.51 9.84 15.03
CA LEU A 338 -6.16 8.48 15.44
C LEU A 338 -6.46 8.24 16.92
N PHE A 339 -6.25 9.25 17.76
CA PHE A 339 -6.54 9.20 19.19
C PHE A 339 -8.03 8.91 19.46
N ASP A 340 -8.94 9.56 18.74
CA ASP A 340 -10.38 9.32 18.86
C ASP A 340 -10.74 7.88 18.43
N LEU A 341 -10.12 7.40 17.35
CA LEU A 341 -10.35 6.06 16.83
C LEU A 341 -9.83 4.96 17.75
N VAL A 342 -8.67 5.15 18.41
CA VAL A 342 -8.17 4.18 19.40
C VAL A 342 -9.14 4.09 20.58
N LYS A 343 -9.68 5.23 21.06
CA LYS A 343 -10.71 5.23 22.12
C LYS A 343 -11.98 4.49 21.71
N VAL A 344 -12.40 4.64 20.45
CA VAL A 344 -13.54 3.91 19.89
C VAL A 344 -13.25 2.41 19.85
N ALA A 345 -12.08 2.01 19.35
CA ALA A 345 -11.67 0.61 19.28
C ALA A 345 -11.68 -0.08 20.65
N MET A 346 -11.19 0.59 21.71
CA MET A 346 -11.23 0.05 23.08
C MET A 346 -12.64 -0.32 23.57
N ARG A 347 -13.69 0.27 23.01
CA ARG A 347 -15.09 -0.03 23.38
C ARG A 347 -15.70 -1.18 22.59
N LYS A 348 -15.03 -1.62 21.52
CA LYS A 348 -15.47 -2.70 20.63
C LYS A 348 -14.98 -4.07 21.06
N ARG A 349 -14.15 -4.13 22.11
CA ARG A 349 -13.52 -5.36 22.63
C ARG A 349 -12.77 -6.14 21.52
N PRO A 350 -11.88 -5.49 20.75
CA PRO A 350 -11.07 -6.19 19.76
C PRO A 350 -10.09 -7.14 20.46
N ASP A 351 -9.75 -8.25 19.81
CA ASP A 351 -8.63 -9.10 20.23
C ASP A 351 -7.29 -8.39 20.03
N TYR A 352 -7.22 -7.55 18.99
CA TYR A 352 -6.02 -6.82 18.60
C TYR A 352 -6.35 -5.44 18.01
N ILE A 353 -5.60 -4.42 18.36
CA ILE A 353 -5.67 -3.07 17.79
C ILE A 353 -4.38 -2.82 17.00
N VAL A 354 -4.51 -2.47 15.73
CA VAL A 354 -3.37 -2.20 14.85
C VAL A 354 -3.38 -0.73 14.44
N VAL A 355 -2.42 0.06 14.90
CA VAL A 355 -2.27 1.47 14.51
C VAL A 355 -1.21 1.59 13.43
N GLY A 356 -1.57 2.11 12.26
CA GLY A 356 -0.68 2.17 11.09
C GLY A 356 0.68 2.82 11.42
N GLU A 357 0.67 4.01 12.01
CA GLU A 357 1.86 4.65 12.56
C GLU A 357 1.49 5.55 13.74
N ILE A 358 2.22 5.45 14.85
CA ILE A 358 2.10 6.38 15.97
C ILE A 358 3.12 7.51 15.84
N ARG A 359 2.66 8.75 15.98
CA ARG A 359 3.40 10.00 15.87
C ARG A 359 3.03 11.02 16.95
N GLY A 360 1.89 10.84 17.61
CA GLY A 360 1.25 11.80 18.51
C GLY A 360 0.58 11.19 19.74
N GLU A 361 -0.44 11.90 20.24
CA GLU A 361 -1.17 11.57 21.47
C GLU A 361 -1.87 10.20 21.41
N GLU A 362 -2.14 9.66 20.22
CA GLU A 362 -2.69 8.32 20.05
C GLU A 362 -1.79 7.22 20.65
N ALA A 363 -0.48 7.48 20.76
CA ALA A 363 0.44 6.58 21.45
C ALA A 363 0.02 6.37 22.91
N TYR A 364 -0.32 7.44 23.63
CA TYR A 364 -0.76 7.34 25.03
C TYR A 364 -1.99 6.45 25.19
N VAL A 365 -3.00 6.63 24.32
CA VAL A 365 -4.22 5.81 24.38
C VAL A 365 -3.95 4.37 23.97
N LEU A 366 -3.07 4.14 22.99
CA LEU A 366 -2.68 2.77 22.61
C LEU A 366 -2.02 2.03 23.78
N PHE A 367 -1.17 2.70 24.56
CA PHE A 367 -0.61 2.12 25.79
C PHE A 367 -1.67 1.88 26.88
N GLN A 368 -2.72 2.71 26.97
CA GLN A 368 -3.87 2.41 27.84
C GLN A 368 -4.66 1.19 27.35
N ALA A 369 -4.84 1.03 26.04
CA ALA A 369 -5.47 -0.15 25.46
C ALA A 369 -4.67 -1.43 25.79
N ALA A 370 -3.35 -1.37 25.64
CA ALA A 370 -2.44 -2.44 26.05
C ALA A 370 -2.56 -2.77 27.55
N ALA A 371 -2.63 -1.75 28.42
CA ALA A 371 -2.78 -1.93 29.86
C ALA A 371 -4.11 -2.59 30.25
N THR A 372 -5.15 -2.45 29.42
CA THR A 372 -6.48 -3.07 29.63
C THR A 372 -6.61 -4.46 28.99
N GLY A 373 -5.50 -5.03 28.48
CA GLY A 373 -5.44 -6.41 28.00
C GLY A 373 -5.71 -6.61 26.51
N HIS A 374 -5.77 -5.52 25.73
CA HIS A 374 -5.86 -5.60 24.27
C HIS A 374 -4.47 -5.84 23.67
N GLY A 375 -4.35 -6.77 22.71
CA GLY A 375 -3.12 -6.88 21.92
C GLY A 375 -2.95 -5.65 21.04
N CYS A 376 -1.75 -5.08 20.96
CA CYS A 376 -1.50 -3.85 20.21
C CYS A 376 -0.33 -4.01 19.23
N MET A 377 -0.52 -3.58 17.98
CA MET A 377 0.55 -3.50 16.99
C MET A 377 0.64 -2.07 16.46
N CYS A 378 1.84 -1.56 16.24
CA CYS A 378 1.98 -0.32 15.49
C CYS A 378 3.32 -0.18 14.79
N THR A 379 3.42 0.80 13.89
CA THR A 379 4.72 1.31 13.46
C THR A 379 5.08 2.62 14.15
N MET A 380 6.38 2.88 14.30
CA MET A 380 6.88 4.17 14.77
C MET A 380 8.18 4.53 14.07
N HIS A 381 8.37 5.80 13.77
CA HIS A 381 9.64 6.28 13.21
C HIS A 381 10.70 6.41 14.32
N ALA A 382 11.64 5.46 14.35
CA ALA A 382 12.77 5.46 15.27
C ALA A 382 13.87 4.52 14.74
N ASP A 383 15.12 4.96 14.75
CA ASP A 383 16.24 4.16 14.23
C ASP A 383 16.88 3.24 15.28
N SER A 384 16.41 3.29 16.54
CA SER A 384 16.84 2.43 17.64
C SER A 384 15.78 2.36 18.74
N ILE A 385 15.90 1.37 19.64
CA ILE A 385 15.08 1.25 20.85
C ILE A 385 15.21 2.48 21.75
N ILE A 386 16.42 2.96 21.96
CA ILE A 386 16.68 4.14 22.80
C ILE A 386 15.96 5.36 22.21
N SER A 387 16.03 5.55 20.89
CA SER A 387 15.29 6.63 20.22
C SER A 387 13.78 6.45 20.31
N ALA A 388 13.29 5.21 20.23
CA ALA A 388 11.87 4.90 20.36
C ALA A 388 11.34 5.26 21.75
N ILE A 389 12.03 4.83 22.81
CA ILE A 389 11.64 5.11 24.20
C ILE A 389 11.66 6.62 24.47
N LYS A 390 12.71 7.33 24.03
CA LYS A 390 12.77 8.79 24.16
C LYS A 390 11.62 9.50 23.44
N ARG A 391 11.25 9.07 22.24
CA ARG A 391 10.11 9.63 21.50
C ARG A 391 8.79 9.37 22.19
N LEU A 392 8.57 8.14 22.67
CA LEU A 392 7.37 7.77 23.42
C LEU A 392 7.20 8.63 24.67
N SER A 393 8.28 8.89 25.41
CA SER A 393 8.22 9.70 26.65
C SER A 393 8.21 11.21 26.43
N SER A 394 8.50 11.70 25.23
CA SER A 394 8.52 13.13 24.93
C SER A 394 7.17 13.61 24.36
N PRO A 395 6.84 14.91 24.47
CA PRO A 395 5.74 15.48 23.69
C PRO A 395 5.95 15.25 22.19
N PRO A 396 4.89 14.99 21.41
CA PRO A 396 3.47 14.94 21.80
C PRO A 396 2.97 13.59 22.38
N MET A 397 3.78 12.52 22.41
CA MET A 397 3.32 11.19 22.82
C MET A 397 3.12 11.03 24.34
N ASN A 398 3.98 11.65 25.15
CA ASN A 398 3.86 11.74 26.62
C ASN A 398 3.57 10.42 27.34
N VAL A 399 4.09 9.28 26.87
CA VAL A 399 3.95 7.97 27.51
C VAL A 399 4.90 7.89 28.70
N SER A 400 4.33 7.73 29.90
CA SER A 400 5.11 7.56 31.12
C SER A 400 6.05 6.34 31.01
N PRO A 401 7.33 6.46 31.44
CA PRO A 401 8.28 5.34 31.46
C PRO A 401 7.76 4.06 32.13
N ILE A 402 6.84 4.19 33.09
CA ILE A 402 6.19 3.06 33.78
C ILE A 402 5.36 2.19 32.82
N TYR A 403 4.82 2.75 31.74
CA TYR A 403 4.05 2.02 30.73
C TYR A 403 4.90 1.44 29.60
N ILE A 404 6.18 1.83 29.46
CA ILE A 404 7.07 1.33 28.40
C ILE A 404 7.18 -0.21 28.34
N PRO A 405 7.18 -0.98 29.46
CA PRO A 405 7.13 -2.45 29.41
C PRO A 405 5.94 -3.02 28.63
N LEU A 406 4.85 -2.26 28.44
CA LEU A 406 3.72 -2.67 27.63
C LEU A 406 4.08 -2.77 26.15
N MET A 407 5.15 -2.11 25.67
CA MET A 407 5.76 -2.39 24.36
C MET A 407 6.54 -3.71 24.44
N ASN A 408 5.86 -4.85 24.60
CA ASN A 408 6.51 -6.12 24.95
C ASN A 408 7.67 -6.49 24.00
N CYS A 409 7.45 -6.32 22.70
CA CYS A 409 8.42 -6.62 21.65
C CYS A 409 8.57 -5.43 20.70
N ALA A 410 9.82 -5.05 20.43
CA ALA A 410 10.17 -3.99 19.49
C ALA A 410 11.12 -4.52 18.41
N ILE A 411 10.76 -4.29 17.15
CA ILE A 411 11.48 -4.75 15.97
C ILE A 411 12.12 -3.55 15.31
N VAL A 412 13.44 -3.55 15.08
CA VAL A 412 14.12 -2.44 14.39
C VAL A 412 14.42 -2.84 12.95
N LEU A 413 13.84 -2.13 11.99
CA LEU A 413 13.95 -2.39 10.55
C LEU A 413 14.79 -1.30 9.87
N LYS A 414 15.76 -1.72 9.04
CA LYS A 414 16.66 -0.80 8.32
C LYS A 414 16.65 -1.04 6.80
N LYS A 415 16.67 0.05 6.04
CA LYS A 415 16.98 0.05 4.60
C LYS A 415 18.51 0.04 4.45
N ILE A 416 19.03 -0.92 3.71
CA ILE A 416 20.46 -1.08 3.42
C ILE A 416 20.63 -0.90 1.91
N GLU A 417 21.43 0.09 1.55
CA GLU A 417 21.77 0.39 0.17
C GLU A 417 23.06 -0.36 -0.19
N GLY A 418 22.95 -1.34 -1.09
CA GLY A 418 24.08 -2.01 -1.71
C GLY A 418 24.37 -1.43 -3.09
N ALA A 419 25.51 -1.81 -3.68
CA ALA A 419 25.97 -1.26 -4.97
C ALA A 419 24.99 -1.45 -6.15
N ARG A 420 24.10 -2.46 -6.10
CA ARG A 420 23.13 -2.77 -7.17
C ARG A 420 21.71 -3.05 -6.66
N SER A 421 21.49 -3.05 -5.35
CA SER A 421 20.17 -3.37 -4.80
C SER A 421 19.95 -2.77 -3.42
N VAL A 422 18.69 -2.44 -3.16
CA VAL A 422 18.22 -2.01 -1.85
C VAL A 422 17.66 -3.22 -1.12
N LYS A 423 18.26 -3.57 0.02
CA LYS A 423 17.78 -4.63 0.91
C LYS A 423 17.12 -4.01 2.14
N ARG A 424 16.11 -4.69 2.69
CA ARG A 424 15.49 -4.34 3.98
C ARG A 424 15.78 -5.48 4.95
N ARG A 425 16.24 -5.16 6.17
CA ARG A 425 16.63 -6.16 7.18
C ARG A 425 16.14 -5.74 8.55
N VAL A 426 15.58 -6.69 9.29
CA VAL A 426 15.35 -6.54 10.73
C VAL A 426 16.71 -6.62 11.41
N ILE A 427 17.23 -5.49 11.87
CA ILE A 427 18.56 -5.44 12.47
C ILE A 427 18.59 -5.97 13.91
N GLY A 428 17.44 -5.90 14.60
CA GLY A 428 17.28 -6.48 15.92
C GLY A 428 15.81 -6.63 16.34
N ILE A 429 15.56 -7.58 17.22
CA ILE A 429 14.28 -7.77 17.93
C ILE A 429 14.58 -7.73 19.42
N TYR A 430 13.84 -6.88 20.15
CA TYR A 430 14.08 -6.57 21.54
C TYR A 430 12.85 -6.88 22.38
N GLU A 431 13.04 -7.57 23.49
CA GLU A 431 12.00 -7.75 24.51
C GLU A 431 12.19 -6.71 25.62
N ILE A 432 11.14 -5.96 25.94
CA ILE A 432 11.22 -4.80 26.83
C ILE A 432 10.78 -5.18 28.25
N LYS A 433 11.67 -5.03 29.24
CA LYS A 433 11.36 -5.24 30.66
C LYS A 433 11.03 -3.94 31.37
N SER A 434 11.77 -2.88 31.06
CA SER A 434 11.58 -1.53 31.57
C SER A 434 12.05 -0.49 30.54
N ALA A 435 11.89 0.79 30.83
CA ALA A 435 12.40 1.86 29.97
C ALA A 435 13.93 1.82 29.78
N ASP A 436 14.66 1.27 30.75
CA ASP A 436 16.13 1.21 30.74
C ASP A 436 16.69 -0.23 30.63
N ASP A 437 15.82 -1.25 30.69
CA ASP A 437 16.20 -2.67 30.62
C ASP A 437 15.42 -3.39 29.52
N TYR A 438 16.14 -3.87 28.51
CA TYR A 438 15.60 -4.65 27.41
C TYR A 438 16.62 -5.69 26.93
N ILE A 439 16.13 -6.81 26.43
CA ILE A 439 16.95 -7.92 25.94
C ILE A 439 16.90 -7.94 24.41
N GLU A 440 18.07 -7.89 23.76
CA GLU A 440 18.18 -8.18 22.33
C GLU A 440 18.10 -9.70 22.12
N VAL A 441 16.98 -10.16 21.56
CA VAL A 441 16.71 -11.59 21.37
C VAL A 441 17.13 -12.06 20.00
N PHE A 442 17.02 -11.18 18.99
CA PHE A 442 17.59 -11.42 17.67
C PHE A 442 18.44 -10.24 17.24
N LYS A 443 19.50 -10.54 16.50
CA LYS A 443 20.37 -9.55 15.85
C LYS A 443 20.74 -9.98 14.44
N TRP A 444 20.88 -9.00 13.55
CA TRP A 444 21.45 -9.21 12.23
C TRP A 444 22.97 -9.03 12.27
N VAL A 445 23.70 -9.90 11.58
CA VAL A 445 25.15 -9.86 11.45
C VAL A 445 25.50 -9.40 10.03
N PRO A 446 25.86 -8.12 9.82
CA PRO A 446 26.02 -7.55 8.49
C PRO A 446 27.06 -8.24 7.61
N SER A 447 28.15 -8.71 8.22
CA SER A 447 29.29 -9.30 7.50
C SER A 447 28.95 -10.59 6.76
N ARG A 448 27.91 -11.32 7.19
CA ARG A 448 27.48 -12.59 6.60
C ARG A 448 26.03 -12.57 6.10
N ASP A 449 25.32 -11.45 6.27
CA ASP A 449 23.87 -11.34 6.02
C ASP A 449 23.06 -12.46 6.69
N ILE A 450 23.41 -12.80 7.94
CA ILE A 450 22.73 -13.84 8.75
C ILE A 450 22.07 -13.24 9.99
N PHE A 451 21.09 -13.94 10.53
CA PHE A 451 20.43 -13.61 11.80
C PHE A 451 20.87 -14.57 12.90
N ALA A 452 21.05 -14.07 14.12
CA ALA A 452 21.33 -14.85 15.30
C ALA A 452 20.31 -14.52 16.41
N PRO A 453 19.89 -15.50 17.23
CA PRO A 453 20.19 -16.93 17.14
C PRO A 453 19.49 -17.61 15.95
N SER A 454 20.03 -18.74 15.51
CA SER A 454 19.48 -19.55 14.41
C SER A 454 18.76 -20.81 14.85
N THR A 455 18.85 -21.17 16.14
CA THR A 455 18.27 -22.41 16.70
C THR A 455 17.22 -22.08 17.75
N VAL A 456 16.18 -22.92 17.85
CA VAL A 456 15.12 -22.80 18.86
C VAL A 456 15.68 -22.83 20.29
N ASP A 457 16.64 -23.70 20.60
CA ASP A 457 17.17 -23.83 21.96
C ASP A 457 17.92 -22.57 22.42
N SER A 458 18.71 -21.96 21.53
CA SER A 458 19.35 -20.67 21.80
C SER A 458 18.34 -19.53 21.96
N LEU A 459 17.21 -19.56 21.25
CA LEU A 459 16.13 -18.57 21.43
C LEU A 459 15.44 -18.70 22.79
N LEU A 460 15.14 -19.93 23.22
CA LEU A 460 14.47 -20.19 24.51
C LEU A 460 15.35 -19.82 25.71
N SER A 461 16.67 -19.89 25.57
CA SER A 461 17.60 -19.48 26.62
C SER A 461 17.66 -17.95 26.78
N SER A 462 17.46 -17.19 25.71
CA SER A 462 17.50 -15.72 25.73
C SER A 462 16.13 -15.05 25.96
N SER A 463 15.04 -15.64 25.48
CA SER A 463 13.71 -15.02 25.52
C SER A 463 13.03 -15.18 26.88
N PHE A 464 12.65 -14.07 27.51
CA PHE A 464 11.81 -14.08 28.70
C PHE A 464 10.32 -14.08 28.35
N LEU A 465 9.92 -13.47 27.23
CA LEU A 465 8.51 -13.48 26.80
C LEU A 465 8.00 -14.89 26.51
N LEU A 466 8.83 -15.77 25.95
CA LEU A 466 8.45 -17.17 25.74
C LEU A 466 8.22 -17.92 27.05
N ARG A 467 9.00 -17.63 28.09
CA ARG A 467 8.80 -18.20 29.44
C ARG A 467 7.53 -17.67 30.07
N GLN A 468 7.31 -16.36 29.97
CA GLN A 468 6.08 -15.73 30.43
C GLN A 468 4.84 -16.34 29.74
N ILE A 469 4.91 -16.59 28.43
CA ILE A 469 3.82 -17.26 27.68
C ILE A 469 3.61 -18.69 28.17
N ALA A 470 4.69 -19.43 28.45
CA ALA A 470 4.60 -20.79 28.98
C ALA A 470 3.87 -20.78 30.34
N GLU A 471 4.26 -19.87 31.23
CA GLU A 471 3.65 -19.67 32.55
C GLU A 471 2.17 -19.26 32.45
N GLU A 472 1.83 -18.26 31.64
CA GLU A 472 0.47 -17.77 31.42
C GLU A 472 -0.47 -18.86 30.88
N LYS A 473 0.06 -19.78 30.07
CA LYS A 473 -0.68 -20.92 29.51
C LYS A 473 -0.67 -22.16 30.41
N GLY A 474 0.17 -22.20 31.44
CA GLY A 474 0.37 -23.39 32.27
C GLY A 474 1.00 -24.57 31.51
N VAL A 475 1.88 -24.28 30.53
CA VAL A 475 2.59 -25.30 29.73
C VAL A 475 4.09 -25.23 29.99
N SER A 476 4.82 -26.27 29.62
CA SER A 476 6.28 -26.29 29.76
C SER A 476 6.96 -25.48 28.65
N ILE A 477 8.20 -25.05 28.90
CA ILE A 477 9.03 -24.42 27.86
C ILE A 477 9.33 -25.37 26.68
N ASN A 478 9.27 -26.69 26.92
CA ASN A 478 9.41 -27.70 25.88
C ASN A 478 8.20 -27.73 24.95
N ASP A 479 7.00 -27.49 25.47
CA ASP A 479 5.78 -27.35 24.65
C ASP A 479 5.89 -26.13 23.73
N ILE A 480 6.42 -25.01 24.25
CA ILE A 480 6.73 -23.83 23.43
C ILE A 480 7.77 -24.14 22.35
N SER A 481 8.82 -24.90 22.69
CA SER A 481 9.82 -25.39 21.73
C SER A 481 9.19 -26.21 20.61
N HIS A 482 8.29 -27.13 20.95
CA HIS A 482 7.57 -27.97 20.00
C HIS A 482 6.69 -27.14 19.07
N GLU A 483 5.97 -26.18 19.62
CA GLU A 483 5.04 -25.28 18.92
C GLU A 483 5.79 -24.34 17.94
N LEU A 484 7.01 -23.93 18.27
CA LEU A 484 7.91 -23.22 17.35
C LEU A 484 8.40 -24.12 16.21
N LYS A 485 8.78 -25.37 16.50
CA LYS A 485 9.22 -26.35 15.49
C LYS A 485 8.11 -26.69 14.50
N ILE A 486 6.87 -26.84 14.97
CA ILE A 486 5.69 -27.06 14.10
C ILE A 486 5.51 -25.89 13.12
N ARG A 487 5.61 -24.64 13.60
CA ARG A 487 5.50 -23.45 12.73
C ARG A 487 6.65 -23.35 11.74
N LEU A 488 7.87 -23.68 12.16
CA LEU A 488 9.02 -23.70 11.26
C LEU A 488 8.79 -24.69 10.12
N GLN A 489 8.39 -25.92 10.44
CA GLN A 489 8.05 -26.92 9.44
C GLN A 489 6.96 -26.43 8.50
N PHE A 490 5.90 -25.82 9.03
CA PHE A 490 4.82 -25.26 8.21
C PHE A 490 5.34 -24.21 7.21
N LEU A 491 6.19 -23.27 7.64
CA LEU A 491 6.76 -22.28 6.74
C LEU A 491 7.69 -22.93 5.70
N GLU A 492 8.47 -23.93 6.08
CA GLU A 492 9.35 -24.68 5.17
C GLU A 492 8.54 -25.46 4.12
N ASP A 493 7.42 -26.08 4.51
CA ASP A 493 6.53 -26.80 3.61
C ASP A 493 5.90 -25.84 2.59
N LEU A 494 5.37 -24.69 3.04
CA LEU A 494 4.86 -23.66 2.13
C LEU A 494 5.95 -23.13 1.19
N HIS A 495 7.18 -22.98 1.70
CA HIS A 495 8.31 -22.53 0.89
C HIS A 495 8.62 -23.53 -0.22
N ALA A 496 8.69 -24.82 0.10
CA ALA A 496 8.97 -25.91 -0.83
C ALA A 496 7.92 -26.02 -1.96
N HIS A 497 6.66 -25.71 -1.67
CA HIS A 497 5.57 -25.71 -2.65
C HIS A 497 5.43 -24.36 -3.39
N GLY A 498 6.35 -23.40 -3.17
CA GLY A 498 6.33 -22.12 -3.87
C GLY A 498 5.18 -21.20 -3.45
N ILE A 499 4.51 -21.47 -2.33
CA ILE A 499 3.36 -20.67 -1.87
C ILE A 499 3.88 -19.32 -1.36
N ARG A 500 3.45 -18.25 -2.04
CA ARG A 500 3.83 -16.86 -1.77
C ARG A 500 2.65 -15.92 -1.76
N GLU A 501 1.77 -16.10 -2.74
CA GLU A 501 0.62 -15.23 -2.99
C GLU A 501 -0.26 -15.09 -1.74
N TYR A 502 -0.82 -13.89 -1.59
CA TYR A 502 -1.51 -13.51 -0.36
C TYR A 502 -2.69 -14.43 -0.07
N ASP A 503 -3.59 -14.62 -1.02
CA ASP A 503 -4.82 -15.38 -0.79
C ASP A 503 -4.51 -16.87 -0.52
N ASP A 504 -3.59 -17.47 -1.29
CA ASP A 504 -3.15 -18.86 -1.08
C ASP A 504 -2.50 -19.06 0.30
N PHE A 505 -1.61 -18.14 0.72
CA PHE A 505 -0.99 -18.18 2.04
C PHE A 505 -2.04 -18.15 3.16
N ILE A 506 -3.06 -17.30 3.02
CA ILE A 506 -4.13 -17.17 4.00
C ILE A 506 -4.97 -18.44 4.11
N ASP A 507 -5.26 -19.12 3.00
CA ASP A 507 -6.04 -20.35 3.05
C ASP A 507 -5.29 -21.49 3.75
N HIS A 508 -3.98 -21.61 3.53
CA HIS A 508 -3.14 -22.55 4.27
C HIS A 508 -3.00 -22.18 5.76
N LEU A 509 -2.89 -20.88 6.07
CA LEU A 509 -2.85 -20.42 7.45
C LEU A 509 -4.16 -20.71 8.21
N LYS A 510 -5.32 -20.58 7.55
CA LYS A 510 -6.61 -20.98 8.14
C LYS A 510 -6.64 -22.47 8.46
N LEU A 511 -6.15 -23.31 7.53
CA LEU A 511 -6.06 -24.75 7.75
C LEU A 511 -5.17 -25.07 8.97
N PHE A 512 -4.01 -24.43 9.08
CA PHE A 512 -3.12 -24.56 10.25
C PHE A 512 -3.86 -24.30 11.57
N TYR A 513 -4.66 -23.24 11.62
CA TYR A 513 -5.42 -22.89 12.81
C TYR A 513 -6.57 -23.85 13.13
N TYR A 514 -7.24 -24.40 12.11
CA TYR A 514 -8.36 -25.31 12.31
C TYR A 514 -7.92 -26.75 12.60
N SER A 515 -6.77 -27.18 12.10
CA SER A 515 -6.28 -28.56 12.26
C SER A 515 -5.47 -28.80 13.53
N ARG A 516 -5.13 -27.76 14.31
CA ARG A 516 -4.22 -27.86 15.48
C ARG A 516 -2.91 -28.62 15.18
N GLY A 517 -2.28 -28.39 14.03
CA GLY A 517 -0.97 -28.98 13.71
C GLY A 517 -0.79 -29.45 12.26
N SER A 518 0.46 -29.77 11.92
CA SER A 518 1.02 -29.98 10.57
C SER A 518 0.53 -31.25 9.84
N GLU A 519 0.00 -32.24 10.56
CA GLU A 519 -0.34 -33.56 10.00
C GLU A 519 -1.43 -33.50 8.92
N VAL A 520 -2.39 -32.57 9.06
CA VAL A 520 -3.47 -32.36 8.07
C VAL A 520 -3.01 -31.50 6.89
N ILE A 521 -2.02 -30.62 7.10
CA ILE A 521 -1.54 -29.68 6.08
C ILE A 521 -0.71 -30.40 5.03
N ARG A 522 0.08 -31.40 5.45
CA ARG A 522 0.85 -32.23 4.53
C ARG A 522 -0.05 -32.99 3.54
N ILE A 523 -1.21 -33.47 4.00
CA ILE A 523 -2.24 -34.11 3.16
C ILE A 523 -2.91 -33.10 2.21
N ALA A 524 -3.05 -31.84 2.63
CA ALA A 524 -3.64 -30.78 1.81
C ALA A 524 -2.67 -30.24 0.74
N LEU A 525 -1.37 -30.23 1.00
CA LEU A 525 -0.32 -29.79 0.07
C LEU A 525 0.03 -30.85 -1.00
N GLU A 526 -0.25 -32.13 -0.72
CA GLU A 526 -0.04 -33.25 -1.66
C GLU A 526 -1.19 -33.42 -2.69
N ARG A 527 -2.27 -32.62 -2.58
CA ARG A 527 -3.40 -32.57 -3.53
C ARG A 527 -3.32 -31.32 -4.39
#